data_AF-A0AAC8VLC9-F1
#
_entry.id   AF-A0AAC8VLC9-F1
#
_cell.length_a   1.000
_cell.length_b   1.000
_cell.length_c   1.000
_cell.angle_alpha   90.00
_cell.angle_beta   90.00
_cell.angle_gamma   90.00
#
_symmetry.space_group_name_H-M   'P 1'
#
loop_
_entity.id
_entity.type
_entity.pdbx_description
1 polymer ?
#
loop_
_entity_poly.entity_id
_entity_poly.type
_entity_poly.pdbx_seq_one_letter_code
_entity_poly.pdbx_strand_id
1 'polypeptide(L)'
;MLSRHQNAKAALRFFKKAIGQPYVKSPGVVNVNKHASFPPAHQKAKDEGVFSRRCKLRRVKYLNNCIENDHKAVKRKSRFRQWYQSLSTARSTIDVMEAIRMVQKGQLRYIKKQDICAQNQLIDKLFGLAA
;
A
#
# COMPACT_ATOMS: atom_id res chain seq x y z
N MET A 1 5.33 6.03 3.19
CA MET A 1 6.14 7.07 3.88
C MET A 1 7.56 6.92 3.34
N LEU A 2 8.03 7.91 2.57
CA LEU A 2 9.37 7.84 1.99
C LEU A 2 10.36 8.26 3.08
N SER A 3 11.24 7.35 3.49
CA SER A 3 12.37 7.69 4.35
C SER A 3 13.63 7.65 3.51
N ARG A 4 14.50 8.65 3.68
CA ARG A 4 15.83 8.68 3.05
C ARG A 4 16.69 7.46 3.44
N HIS A 5 16.44 6.89 4.62
CA HIS A 5 17.20 5.77 5.16
C HIS A 5 16.29 4.56 5.40
N GLN A 6 16.70 3.39 4.93
CA GLN A 6 15.99 2.13 5.15
C GLN A 6 16.32 1.50 6.52
N ASN A 7 16.18 2.26 7.60
CA ASN A 7 16.53 1.80 8.95
C ASN A 7 15.35 1.16 9.69
N ALA A 8 15.62 0.47 10.80
CA ALA A 8 14.60 -0.22 11.60
C ALA A 8 13.52 0.76 12.14
N LYS A 9 13.90 1.99 12.45
CA LYS A 9 12.96 3.05 12.89
C LYS A 9 11.97 3.41 11.78
N ALA A 10 12.43 3.54 10.54
CA ALA A 10 11.56 3.79 9.39
C ALA A 10 10.61 2.60 9.14
N ALA A 11 11.11 1.37 9.24
CA ALA A 11 10.29 0.16 9.10
C ALA A 11 9.22 0.05 10.20
N LEU A 12 9.55 0.39 11.45
CA LEU A 12 8.59 0.40 12.55
C LEU A 12 7.49 1.45 12.34
N ARG A 13 7.86 2.66 11.91
CA ARG A 13 6.87 3.70 11.55
C ARG A 13 5.96 3.27 10.40
N PHE A 14 6.52 2.55 9.44
CA PHE A 14 5.73 1.96 8.35
C PHE A 14 4.69 0.96 8.90
N PHE A 15 5.10 0.05 9.79
CA PHE A 15 4.16 -0.89 10.44
C PHE A 15 3.06 -0.16 11.22
N LYS A 16 3.41 0.82 12.06
CA LYS A 16 2.42 1.62 12.80
C LYS A 16 1.42 2.29 11.88
N LYS A 17 1.89 2.90 10.79
CA LYS A 17 1.01 3.57 9.83
C LYS A 17 0.10 2.60 9.08
N ALA A 18 0.62 1.42 8.72
CA ALA A 18 -0.14 0.40 7.99
C ALA A 18 -1.24 -0.21 8.86
N ILE A 19 -0.94 -0.52 10.13
CA ILE A 19 -1.90 -1.14 11.05
C ILE A 19 -2.84 -0.14 11.71
N GLY A 20 -2.40 1.11 11.92
CA GLY A 20 -3.23 2.15 12.51
C GLY A 20 -4.38 2.66 11.64
N GLN A 21 -4.57 2.10 10.44
CA GLN A 21 -5.72 2.45 9.59
C GLN A 21 -6.99 1.77 10.13
N PRO A 22 -8.14 2.47 10.22
CA PRO A 22 -9.36 1.93 10.82
C PRO A 22 -9.92 0.69 10.08
N TYR A 23 -9.62 0.57 8.79
CA TYR A 23 -10.07 -0.54 7.94
C TYR A 23 -9.11 -1.74 7.95
N VAL A 24 -7.96 -1.67 8.64
CA VAL A 24 -6.96 -2.74 8.66
C VAL A 24 -7.14 -3.61 9.90
N LYS A 25 -7.37 -4.90 9.67
CA LYS A 25 -7.39 -5.92 10.74
C LYS A 25 -5.96 -6.34 11.09
N SER A 26 -5.73 -6.68 12.36
CA SER A 26 -4.42 -7.16 12.82
C SER A 26 -4.03 -8.45 12.07
N PRO A 27 -2.91 -8.46 11.33
CA PRO A 27 -2.53 -9.59 10.50
C PRO A 27 -1.93 -10.74 11.33
N GLY A 28 -2.22 -11.98 10.94
CA GLY A 28 -1.56 -13.16 11.50
C GLY A 28 -0.14 -13.39 10.94
N VAL A 29 0.12 -12.94 9.70
CA VAL A 29 1.42 -13.06 9.03
C VAL A 29 1.68 -11.81 8.22
N VAL A 30 2.89 -11.24 8.34
CA VAL A 30 3.34 -10.10 7.54
C VAL A 30 4.44 -10.58 6.61
N ASN A 31 4.26 -10.40 5.29
CA ASN A 31 5.30 -10.67 4.31
C ASN A 31 6.11 -9.39 4.05
N VAL A 32 7.43 -9.48 4.15
CA VAL A 32 8.36 -8.39 3.86
C VAL A 32 9.46 -8.85 2.91
N ASN A 33 10.17 -7.90 2.30
CA ASN A 33 11.39 -8.21 1.57
C ASN A 33 12.50 -8.69 2.54
N LYS A 34 13.63 -9.17 2.01
CA LYS A 34 14.74 -9.69 2.84
C LYS A 34 15.61 -8.59 3.50
N HIS A 35 15.13 -7.35 3.58
CA HIS A 35 15.93 -6.25 4.13
C HIS A 35 16.14 -6.39 5.65
N ALA A 36 17.35 -6.09 6.12
CA ALA A 36 17.79 -6.31 7.51
C ALA A 36 17.05 -5.45 8.55
N SER A 37 16.39 -4.37 8.12
CA SER A 37 15.63 -3.48 9.02
C SER A 37 14.29 -4.06 9.47
N PHE A 38 13.71 -5.03 8.76
CA PHE A 38 12.38 -5.54 9.07
C PHE A 38 12.33 -6.49 10.28
N PRO A 39 13.25 -7.44 10.47
CA PRO A 39 13.25 -8.28 11.68
C PRO A 39 13.28 -7.49 13.01
N PRO A 40 14.20 -6.52 13.22
CA PRO A 40 14.21 -5.75 14.47
C PRO A 40 12.99 -4.83 14.59
N ALA A 41 12.47 -4.30 13.48
CA ALA A 41 11.24 -3.50 13.49
C ALA A 41 10.00 -4.34 13.82
N HIS A 42 9.95 -5.60 13.36
CA HIS A 42 8.86 -6.53 13.64
C HIS A 42 8.82 -6.90 15.12
N GLN A 43 9.99 -7.15 15.73
CA GLN A 43 10.07 -7.43 17.16
C GLN A 43 9.58 -6.23 17.97
N LYS A 44 10.12 -5.03 17.70
CA LYS A 44 9.65 -3.80 18.37
C LYS A 44 8.14 -3.56 18.19
N ALA A 45 7.60 -3.85 17.00
CA ALA A 45 6.17 -3.73 16.74
C ALA A 45 5.33 -4.72 17.56
N LYS A 46 5.86 -5.90 17.93
CA LYS A 46 5.20 -6.80 18.89
C LYS A 46 5.29 -6.27 20.31
N ASP A 47 6.46 -5.77 20.69
CA ASP A 47 6.71 -5.26 22.05
C ASP A 47 5.82 -4.04 22.35
N GLU A 48 5.61 -3.17 21.36
CA GLU A 48 4.72 -2.01 21.43
C GLU A 48 3.22 -2.33 21.20
N GLY A 49 2.86 -3.60 21.01
CA GLY A 49 1.47 -4.03 20.82
C GLY A 49 0.84 -3.69 19.44
N VAL A 50 1.62 -3.19 18.48
CA VAL A 50 1.16 -2.93 17.09
C VAL A 50 0.78 -4.25 16.41
N PHE A 51 1.55 -5.31 16.65
CA PHE A 51 1.23 -6.66 16.19
C PHE A 51 0.87 -7.57 17.36
N SER A 52 -0.02 -8.52 17.13
CA SER A 52 -0.23 -9.63 18.05
C SER A 52 1.08 -10.40 18.27
N ARG A 53 1.29 -10.94 19.48
CA ARG A 53 2.43 -11.82 19.80
C ARG A 53 2.55 -12.99 18.81
N ARG A 54 1.41 -13.49 18.31
CA ARG A 54 1.31 -14.58 17.33
C ARG A 54 1.65 -14.17 15.89
N CYS A 55 1.79 -12.87 15.59
CA CYS A 55 2.07 -12.39 14.24
C CYS A 55 3.45 -12.87 13.76
N LYS A 56 3.47 -13.62 12.65
CA LYS A 56 4.72 -14.17 12.09
C LYS A 56 5.26 -13.23 11.00
N LEU A 57 6.58 -13.07 10.97
CA LEU A 57 7.27 -12.40 9.86
C LEU A 57 7.66 -13.43 8.80
N ARG A 58 7.28 -13.19 7.55
CA ARG A 58 7.58 -14.03 6.39
C ARG A 58 8.44 -13.24 5.39
N ARG A 59 9.46 -13.89 4.83
CA ARG A 59 10.44 -13.28 3.89
C ARG A 59 10.52 -14.05 2.57
N VAL A 60 9.37 -14.21 1.91
CA VAL A 60 9.24 -15.07 0.73
C VAL A 60 9.32 -14.24 -0.56
N LYS A 61 10.26 -14.59 -1.44
CA LYS A 61 10.57 -13.83 -2.66
C LYS A 61 9.38 -13.72 -3.61
N TYR A 62 8.69 -14.83 -3.91
CA TYR A 62 7.59 -14.79 -4.89
C TYR A 62 6.42 -13.90 -4.44
N LEU A 63 6.10 -13.89 -3.15
CA LEU A 63 5.06 -13.00 -2.59
C LEU A 63 5.49 -11.53 -2.65
N ASN A 64 6.78 -11.27 -2.44
CA ASN A 64 7.33 -9.94 -2.64
C ASN A 64 7.28 -9.53 -4.13
N ASN A 65 7.51 -10.45 -5.07
CA ASN A 65 7.37 -10.20 -6.50
C ASN A 65 5.93 -9.80 -6.88
N CYS A 66 4.90 -10.35 -6.25
CA CYS A 66 3.51 -9.94 -6.46
C CYS A 66 3.29 -8.46 -6.07
N ILE A 67 3.84 -8.05 -4.92
CA ILE A 67 3.78 -6.65 -4.45
C ILE A 67 4.59 -5.74 -5.38
N GLU A 68 5.79 -6.17 -5.78
CA GLU A 68 6.63 -5.40 -6.71
C GLU A 68 5.96 -5.22 -8.07
N ASN A 69 5.31 -6.27 -8.60
CA ASN A 69 4.53 -6.19 -9.83
C ASN A 69 3.38 -5.19 -9.73
N ASP A 70 2.78 -5.06 -8.56
CA ASP A 70 1.76 -4.04 -8.36
C ASP A 70 2.31 -2.63 -8.51
N HIS A 71 3.47 -2.39 -7.90
CA HIS A 71 4.13 -1.09 -7.98
C HIS A 71 4.68 -0.77 -9.38
N LYS A 72 4.95 -1.78 -10.23
CA LYS A 72 5.58 -1.57 -11.55
C LYS A 72 4.82 -0.56 -12.41
N ALA A 73 3.49 -0.54 -12.39
CA ALA A 73 2.75 0.40 -13.24
C ALA A 73 2.80 1.83 -12.72
N VAL A 74 2.66 2.03 -11.41
CA VAL A 74 2.80 3.34 -10.77
C VAL A 74 4.21 3.88 -10.98
N LYS A 75 5.24 3.04 -10.76
CA LYS A 75 6.64 3.39 -11.02
C LYS A 75 6.90 3.73 -12.48
N ARG A 76 6.32 2.98 -13.42
CA ARG A 76 6.44 3.26 -14.86
C ARG A 76 5.90 4.64 -15.20
N LYS A 77 4.65 4.94 -14.79
CA LYS A 77 4.03 6.26 -15.02
C LYS A 77 4.81 7.40 -14.38
N SER A 78 5.29 7.21 -13.14
CA SER A 78 6.12 8.18 -12.43
C SER A 78 7.45 8.45 -13.15
N ARG A 79 8.15 7.41 -13.63
CA ARG A 79 9.45 7.55 -14.31
C ARG A 79 9.34 8.28 -15.65
N PHE A 80 8.28 8.03 -16.41
CA PHE A 80 8.10 8.64 -17.73
C PHE A 80 7.74 10.12 -17.67
N ARG A 81 7.12 10.59 -16.59
CA ARG A 81 6.60 11.96 -16.56
C ARG A 81 7.51 12.96 -15.87
N GLN A 82 8.34 12.66 -14.86
CA GLN A 82 9.10 13.70 -14.10
C GLN A 82 8.25 14.89 -13.58
N TRP A 83 6.91 14.79 -13.54
CA TRP A 83 5.99 15.91 -13.27
C TRP A 83 5.78 16.25 -11.79
N TYR A 84 6.48 15.60 -10.87
CA TYR A 84 6.28 15.87 -9.45
C TYR A 84 7.07 17.10 -9.03
N GLN A 85 6.44 18.26 -9.12
CA GLN A 85 7.00 19.54 -8.68
C GLN A 85 7.29 19.56 -7.16
N SER A 86 6.61 18.74 -6.36
CA SER A 86 6.88 18.58 -4.93
C SER A 86 6.53 17.19 -4.41
N LEU A 87 6.98 16.85 -3.20
CA LEU A 87 6.61 15.58 -2.54
C LEU A 87 5.12 15.52 -2.19
N SER A 88 4.48 16.67 -1.93
CA SER A 88 3.05 16.73 -1.64
C SER A 88 2.23 16.35 -2.88
N THR A 89 2.55 16.96 -4.04
CA THR A 89 1.87 16.66 -5.30
C THR A 89 2.16 15.24 -5.77
N ALA A 90 3.40 14.75 -5.58
CA ALA A 90 3.76 13.35 -5.83
C ALA A 90 2.86 12.39 -5.04
N ARG A 91 2.70 12.66 -3.74
CA ARG A 91 1.94 11.79 -2.83
C ARG A 91 0.47 11.71 -3.25
N SER A 92 -0.20 12.85 -3.40
CA SER A 92 -1.62 12.85 -3.79
C SER A 92 -1.84 12.19 -5.15
N THR A 93 -0.92 12.41 -6.11
CA THR A 93 -1.02 11.79 -7.44
C THR A 93 -0.83 10.27 -7.36
N ILE A 94 0.12 9.79 -6.56
CA ILE A 94 0.35 8.35 -6.34
C ILE A 94 -0.87 7.72 -5.65
N ASP A 95 -1.40 8.36 -4.61
CA ASP A 95 -2.57 7.88 -3.86
C ASP A 95 -3.79 7.73 -4.81
N VAL A 96 -4.03 8.70 -5.70
CA VAL A 96 -5.09 8.62 -6.73
C VAL A 96 -4.84 7.51 -7.75
N MET A 97 -3.60 7.39 -8.26
CA MET A 97 -3.25 6.31 -9.21
C MET A 97 -3.42 4.93 -8.60
N GLU A 98 -3.07 4.76 -7.33
CA GLU A 98 -3.27 3.52 -6.58
C GLU A 98 -4.77 3.24 -6.40
N ALA A 99 -5.55 4.22 -5.97
CA ALA A 99 -7.00 4.07 -5.81
C ALA A 99 -7.69 3.64 -7.11
N ILE A 100 -7.42 4.31 -8.23
CA ILE A 100 -7.98 3.93 -9.56
C ILE A 100 -7.59 2.49 -9.91
N ARG A 101 -6.35 2.10 -9.64
CA ARG A 101 -5.88 0.75 -9.91
C ARG A 101 -6.54 -0.29 -9.01
N MET A 102 -6.89 0.04 -7.77
CA MET A 102 -7.67 -0.85 -6.88
C MET A 102 -9.07 -1.10 -7.46
N VAL A 103 -9.71 -0.05 -7.99
CA VAL A 103 -11.02 -0.15 -8.67
C VAL A 103 -10.90 -1.07 -9.89
N GLN A 104 -9.94 -0.82 -10.77
CA GLN A 104 -9.70 -1.62 -11.99
C GLN A 104 -9.34 -3.09 -11.73
N LYS A 105 -8.84 -3.41 -10.53
CA LYS A 105 -8.55 -4.80 -10.12
C LYS A 105 -9.75 -5.53 -9.55
N GLY A 106 -10.86 -4.83 -9.26
CA GLY A 106 -11.99 -5.40 -8.53
C GLY A 106 -11.64 -5.69 -7.07
N GLN A 107 -10.80 -4.87 -6.43
CA GLN A 107 -10.49 -5.01 -4.99
C GLN A 107 -11.60 -4.46 -4.09
N LEU A 108 -12.67 -3.93 -4.68
CA LEU A 108 -13.85 -3.45 -3.99
C LEU A 108 -14.83 -4.61 -3.80
N ARG A 109 -15.43 -4.72 -2.61
CA ARG A 109 -16.30 -5.85 -2.24
C ARG A 109 -17.46 -6.10 -3.22
N TYR A 110 -17.99 -5.05 -3.83
CA TYR A 110 -19.21 -5.10 -4.65
C TYR A 110 -18.99 -4.79 -6.13
N ILE A 111 -17.74 -4.59 -6.57
CA ILE A 111 -17.42 -4.23 -7.96
C ILE A 111 -16.48 -5.27 -8.54
N LYS A 112 -16.96 -5.99 -9.55
CA LYS A 112 -16.15 -6.97 -10.27
C LYS A 112 -15.10 -6.27 -11.14
N LYS A 113 -13.96 -6.92 -11.33
CA LYS A 113 -12.83 -6.41 -12.11
C LYS A 113 -13.21 -5.98 -13.54
N GLN A 114 -14.14 -6.69 -14.18
CA GLN A 114 -14.54 -6.46 -15.57
C GLN A 114 -15.84 -5.67 -15.70
N ASP A 115 -16.47 -5.27 -14.59
CA ASP A 115 -17.71 -4.50 -14.60
C ASP A 115 -17.39 -3.01 -14.74
N ILE A 116 -17.17 -2.57 -15.98
CA ILE A 116 -16.79 -1.19 -16.30
C ILE A 116 -17.91 -0.22 -15.92
N CYS A 117 -19.18 -0.61 -16.12
CA CYS A 117 -20.35 0.20 -15.78
C CYS A 117 -20.41 0.50 -14.28
N ALA A 118 -20.27 -0.53 -13.43
CA ALA A 118 -20.26 -0.33 -11.98
C ALA A 118 -19.05 0.50 -11.51
N GLN A 119 -17.89 0.34 -12.15
CA GLN A 119 -16.70 1.15 -11.86
C GLN A 119 -16.94 2.63 -12.18
N ASN A 120 -17.53 2.93 -13.35
CA ASN A 120 -17.83 4.31 -13.75
C ASN A 120 -18.89 4.93 -12.83
N GLN A 121 -19.97 4.22 -12.52
CA GLN A 121 -21.00 4.69 -11.58
C GLN A 121 -20.44 5.03 -10.20
N LEU A 122 -19.47 4.25 -9.70
CA LEU A 122 -18.78 4.56 -8.45
C LEU A 122 -17.99 5.87 -8.56
N ILE A 123 -17.24 6.04 -9.65
CA ILE A 123 -16.43 7.25 -9.88
C ILE A 123 -17.36 8.48 -9.97
N ASP A 124 -18.43 8.38 -10.75
CA ASP A 124 -19.40 9.46 -10.93
C ASP A 124 -20.02 9.87 -9.59
N LYS A 125 -20.40 8.88 -8.76
CA LYS A 125 -20.95 9.12 -7.42
C LYS A 125 -19.93 9.73 -6.45
N LEU A 126 -18.65 9.32 -6.52
CA LEU A 126 -17.61 9.84 -5.63
C LEU A 126 -17.24 11.29 -5.95
N PHE A 127 -17.25 11.66 -7.22
CA PHE A 127 -16.82 12.99 -7.68
C PHE A 127 -17.99 13.93 -8.05
N GLY A 128 -19.23 13.44 -8.01
CA GLY A 128 -20.42 14.23 -8.36
C GLY A 128 -20.43 14.66 -9.84
N LEU A 129 -19.88 13.83 -10.73
CA LEU A 129 -19.72 14.16 -12.15
C LEU A 129 -21.00 13.94 -12.97
N ALA A 130 -21.95 13.19 -12.41
CA ALA A 130 -23.30 13.06 -12.94
C ALA A 130 -24.21 14.09 -12.26
N ALA A 131 -24.38 15.25 -12.90
CA ALA A 131 -25.49 16.16 -12.74
C ALA A 131 -26.24 16.22 -14.08
#